data_AF-U2T819-F1
#
_entry.id   AF-U2T819-F1
#
_cell.length_a   1.000
_cell.length_b   1.000
_cell.length_c   1.000
_cell.angle_alpha   90.00
_cell.angle_beta   90.00
_cell.angle_gamma   90.00
#
_symmetry.space_group_name_H-M   'P 1'
#
loop_
_entity.id
_entity.type
_entity.pdbx_description
1 polymer ?
#
loop_
_entity_poly.entity_id
_entity_poly.type
_entity_poly.pdbx_seq_one_letter_code
_entity_poly.pdbx_strand_id
1 'polypeptide(L)'
;MLGGGAIAAPAAFAASTNQTDIVLGVGADQSQRNFSWYSAADVAQVVQVGYASEVVGGAFPQVVKSIPATGGLTTSNEYNRFATVTGLKENTSYVYRVGTEGDWSATYTFRTQKFSGDFNFLFFGDPQIGSSGNVTNDAAGWVDTLNVATSAYPNAEMLFSAGDQVETANNETQYEAFLQSDKLRQIPFVATNGNHDVGSKAYEQHFNTPNVDRTAGAGTGTGSGGDYWFIYKDTLFLDINSNSRDASHIAWMQKVVAEQGAKAKWKVLAFHHSIYSPGPHATDSDVLDRRNVLPTAISDLGIDLVLQGHDHSYARSYLIHNGEKANADEQAGADQVVAGPGGVLYVTANSASGSKYYDLQNKGFWWLSVQNQEKVRNYSAIDITSSAITVKTLRSQANGTDKPVNSIVDQVTLTRETKPDTDSQQLQVTVPQAAPGEFVWNVDGTNGLVNLGQAVEAGDHYAAVGSINPIRVTDTRTAGPQWSLSAQVSDFTSGAKSFSGKYLGWTPSVTEAGGDAKAGDRVQSGFSGGDGLSKSSTLGSAGAGHAKGSAKLGAALDLNIPIDVTDGTYQATLTLTALS
;
A
#
# COMPACT_ATOMS: atom_id res chain seq x y z
N MET A 1 17.06 -72.36 -24.01
CA MET A 1 17.05 -71.38 -22.90
C MET A 1 17.66 -70.10 -23.42
N LEU A 2 16.89 -69.01 -23.37
CA LEU A 2 17.28 -67.62 -23.04
C LEU A 2 16.06 -66.77 -23.43
N GLY A 3 15.25 -66.48 -22.42
CA GLY A 3 13.97 -65.80 -22.57
C GLY A 3 14.15 -64.32 -22.88
N GLY A 4 13.39 -63.84 -23.85
CA GLY A 4 13.18 -62.42 -24.09
C GLY A 4 12.28 -61.85 -23.01
N GLY A 5 12.87 -61.14 -22.05
CA GLY A 5 12.15 -60.24 -21.17
C GLY A 5 11.91 -58.92 -21.89
N ALA A 6 10.70 -58.69 -22.37
CA ALA A 6 10.26 -57.36 -22.75
C ALA A 6 10.24 -56.51 -21.46
N ILE A 7 11.16 -55.55 -21.36
CA ILE A 7 11.14 -54.55 -20.31
C ILE A 7 9.95 -53.64 -20.65
N ALA A 8 8.83 -53.86 -19.96
CA ALA A 8 7.72 -52.92 -20.00
C ALA A 8 8.26 -51.56 -19.52
N ALA A 9 8.16 -50.54 -20.37
CA ALA A 9 8.34 -49.17 -19.93
C ALA A 9 7.38 -48.93 -18.75
N PRO A 10 7.83 -48.39 -17.61
CA PRO A 10 6.91 -48.04 -16.54
C PRO A 10 5.87 -47.09 -17.12
N ALA A 11 4.59 -47.42 -16.93
CA ALA A 11 3.50 -46.55 -17.30
C ALA A 11 3.75 -45.20 -16.61
N ALA A 12 3.95 -44.15 -17.40
CA ALA A 12 3.82 -42.79 -16.89
C ALA A 12 2.43 -42.74 -16.24
N PHE A 13 2.34 -42.38 -14.96
CA PHE A 13 1.06 -42.18 -14.31
C PHE A 13 0.25 -41.23 -15.20
N ALA A 14 -0.92 -41.68 -15.67
CA ALA A 14 -1.83 -40.82 -16.41
C ALA A 14 -2.19 -39.65 -15.49
N ALA A 15 -1.90 -38.43 -15.94
CA ALA A 15 -2.29 -37.24 -15.22
C ALA A 15 -3.81 -37.23 -15.05
N SER A 16 -4.27 -36.99 -13.83
CA SER A 16 -5.67 -36.73 -13.56
C SER A 16 -6.04 -35.32 -14.01
N THR A 17 -7.28 -35.15 -14.47
CA THR A 17 -7.89 -33.85 -14.73
C THR A 17 -8.59 -33.27 -13.50
N ASN A 18 -8.50 -33.93 -12.34
CA ASN A 18 -9.21 -33.54 -11.12
C ASN A 18 -8.53 -32.39 -10.35
N GLN A 19 -7.30 -32.04 -10.72
CA GLN A 19 -6.58 -30.88 -10.20
C GLN A 19 -6.46 -29.82 -11.30
N THR A 20 -7.18 -28.72 -11.13
CA THR A 20 -7.30 -27.59 -12.07
C THR A 20 -6.68 -26.32 -11.46
N ASP A 21 -6.59 -25.25 -12.26
CA ASP A 21 -6.23 -23.91 -11.79
C ASP A 21 -4.93 -23.84 -10.97
N ILE A 22 -3.96 -24.67 -11.38
CA ILE A 22 -2.68 -24.78 -10.70
C ILE A 22 -1.87 -23.50 -10.97
N VAL A 23 -1.46 -22.81 -9.91
CA VAL A 23 -0.58 -21.63 -9.96
C VAL A 23 0.64 -21.84 -9.07
N LEU A 24 1.80 -21.50 -9.61
CA LEU A 24 3.04 -21.32 -8.87
C LEU A 24 3.16 -19.85 -8.49
N GLY A 25 2.92 -19.51 -7.23
CA GLY A 25 3.05 -18.16 -6.68
C GLY A 25 4.42 -17.87 -6.06
N VAL A 26 4.70 -16.57 -5.89
CA VAL A 26 5.84 -16.12 -5.09
C VAL A 26 5.69 -16.53 -3.61
N GLY A 27 6.79 -16.93 -2.97
CA GLY A 27 6.83 -17.13 -1.52
C GLY A 27 7.28 -15.86 -0.78
N ALA A 28 7.47 -15.95 0.54
CA ALA A 28 7.96 -14.79 1.32
C ALA A 28 9.39 -14.34 0.93
N ASP A 29 10.18 -15.25 0.34
CA ASP A 29 11.54 -15.02 -0.17
C ASP A 29 11.89 -16.00 -1.31
N GLN A 30 13.11 -15.92 -1.86
CA GLN A 30 13.58 -16.67 -3.05
C GLN A 30 13.64 -18.18 -2.80
N SER A 31 13.79 -18.59 -1.53
CA SER A 31 13.85 -19.99 -1.09
C SER A 31 12.46 -20.61 -0.89
N GLN A 32 11.39 -19.85 -1.14
CA GLN A 32 10.02 -20.28 -0.96
C GLN A 32 9.21 -20.19 -2.25
N ARG A 33 8.23 -21.10 -2.41
CA ARG A 33 7.21 -21.02 -3.45
C ARG A 33 5.85 -21.35 -2.85
N ASN A 34 4.86 -20.55 -3.20
CA ASN A 34 3.47 -20.82 -2.88
C ASN A 34 2.84 -21.59 -4.03
N PHE A 35 1.99 -22.54 -3.71
CA PHE A 35 1.22 -23.31 -4.67
C PHE A 35 -0.25 -23.10 -4.34
N SER A 36 -1.06 -22.95 -5.39
CA SER A 36 -2.51 -23.01 -5.34
C SER A 36 -3.05 -23.88 -6.46
N TRP A 37 -4.17 -24.55 -6.22
CA TRP A 37 -4.93 -25.30 -7.22
C TRP A 37 -6.35 -25.56 -6.73
N TYR A 38 -7.23 -25.90 -7.65
CA TYR A 38 -8.57 -26.41 -7.36
C TYR A 38 -8.61 -27.94 -7.44
N SER A 39 -9.48 -28.53 -6.63
CA SER A 39 -9.71 -29.96 -6.52
C SER A 39 -11.20 -30.25 -6.61
N ALA A 40 -11.57 -31.25 -7.41
CA ALA A 40 -12.96 -31.70 -7.52
C ALA A 40 -13.49 -32.37 -6.23
N ALA A 41 -12.62 -32.79 -5.31
CA ALA A 41 -13.00 -33.49 -4.08
C ALA A 41 -12.32 -32.92 -2.83
N ASP A 42 -13.03 -32.97 -1.70
CA ASP A 42 -12.52 -32.55 -0.39
C ASP A 42 -11.72 -33.66 0.30
N VAL A 43 -10.56 -33.96 -0.27
CA VAL A 43 -9.63 -34.95 0.29
C VAL A 43 -8.30 -34.31 0.64
N ALA A 44 -7.58 -34.95 1.56
CA ALA A 44 -6.21 -34.56 1.89
C ALA A 44 -5.32 -34.69 0.65
N GLN A 45 -4.62 -33.61 0.33
CA GLN A 45 -3.71 -33.52 -0.81
C GLN A 45 -2.39 -32.90 -0.39
N VAL A 46 -1.37 -33.08 -1.21
CA VAL A 46 -0.02 -32.55 -1.00
C VAL A 46 0.50 -31.93 -2.28
N VAL A 47 1.47 -31.03 -2.15
CA VAL A 47 2.45 -30.77 -3.21
C VAL A 47 3.67 -31.64 -2.97
N GLN A 48 4.08 -32.40 -3.99
CA GLN A 48 5.34 -33.14 -3.99
C GLN A 48 6.34 -32.43 -4.89
N VAL A 49 7.57 -32.29 -4.40
CA VAL A 49 8.68 -31.69 -5.15
C VAL A 49 9.85 -32.66 -5.16
N GLY A 50 10.50 -32.77 -6.32
CA GLY A 50 11.73 -33.53 -6.56
C GLY A 50 12.73 -32.72 -7.38
N TYR A 51 13.96 -33.20 -7.54
CA TYR A 51 14.94 -32.54 -8.40
C TYR A 51 14.69 -32.89 -9.87
N ALA A 52 14.64 -31.88 -10.74
CA ALA A 52 14.40 -32.10 -12.16
C ALA A 52 15.51 -32.93 -12.82
N SER A 53 16.74 -32.87 -12.30
CA SER A 53 17.89 -33.66 -12.76
C SER A 53 17.75 -35.17 -12.51
N GLU A 54 16.81 -35.58 -11.66
CA GLU A 54 16.60 -36.99 -11.27
C GLU A 54 15.41 -37.62 -12.02
N VAL A 55 14.76 -36.89 -12.94
CA VAL A 55 13.68 -37.42 -13.78
C VAL A 55 14.26 -38.43 -14.78
N VAL A 56 13.78 -39.68 -14.72
CA VAL A 56 14.19 -40.75 -15.64
C VAL A 56 12.97 -41.28 -16.37
N GLY A 57 13.00 -41.27 -17.71
CA GLY A 57 11.91 -41.80 -18.54
C GLY A 57 10.56 -41.11 -18.34
N GLY A 58 10.55 -39.85 -17.87
CA GLY A 58 9.33 -39.10 -17.55
C GLY A 58 8.68 -39.46 -16.21
N ALA A 59 9.27 -40.39 -15.44
CA ALA A 59 8.77 -40.72 -14.12
C ALA A 59 9.10 -39.63 -13.09
N PHE A 60 8.18 -39.39 -12.15
CA PHE A 60 8.43 -38.49 -11.04
C PHE A 60 9.59 -39.02 -10.18
N PRO A 61 10.58 -38.19 -9.82
CA PRO A 61 11.78 -38.63 -9.11
C PRO A 61 11.49 -38.84 -7.62
N GLN A 62 12.55 -39.12 -6.84
CA GLN A 62 12.44 -39.16 -5.39
C GLN A 62 11.86 -37.83 -4.86
N VAL A 63 10.86 -37.94 -3.99
CA VAL A 63 10.26 -36.80 -3.31
C VAL A 63 11.24 -36.24 -2.28
N VAL A 64 11.64 -34.98 -2.45
CA VAL A 64 12.53 -34.27 -1.52
C VAL A 64 11.77 -33.33 -0.58
N LYS A 65 10.56 -32.92 -0.98
CA LYS A 65 9.60 -32.19 -0.14
C LYS A 65 8.19 -32.72 -0.43
N SER A 66 7.40 -32.94 0.61
CA SER A 66 5.98 -33.27 0.52
C SER A 66 5.23 -32.42 1.54
N ILE A 67 4.49 -31.42 1.07
CA ILE A 67 3.84 -30.44 1.96
C ILE A 67 2.33 -30.66 1.91
N PRO A 68 1.66 -30.94 3.05
CA PRO A 68 0.20 -30.98 3.14
C PRO A 68 -0.42 -29.67 2.69
N ALA A 69 -1.49 -29.78 1.90
CA ALA A 69 -2.28 -28.66 1.47
C ALA A 69 -3.34 -28.30 2.51
N THR A 70 -3.64 -27.00 2.63
CA THR A 70 -4.78 -26.47 3.37
C THR A 70 -5.74 -25.79 2.39
N GLY A 71 -7.01 -25.65 2.74
CA GLY A 71 -7.98 -24.94 1.91
C GLY A 71 -9.40 -25.31 2.29
N GLY A 72 -10.36 -25.01 1.43
CA GLY A 72 -11.76 -25.25 1.72
C GLY A 72 -12.64 -25.18 0.47
N LEU A 73 -13.95 -25.15 0.71
CA LEU A 73 -14.95 -24.99 -0.34
C LEU A 73 -14.81 -23.61 -0.99
N THR A 74 -14.80 -23.60 -2.31
CA THR A 74 -14.73 -22.39 -3.14
C THR A 74 -16.11 -21.81 -3.41
N THR A 75 -16.17 -20.61 -4.00
CA THR A 75 -17.42 -20.03 -4.49
C THR A 75 -18.02 -20.78 -5.69
N SER A 76 -17.24 -21.63 -6.37
CA SER A 76 -17.68 -22.45 -7.50
C SER A 76 -18.12 -23.88 -7.11
N ASN A 77 -18.09 -24.21 -5.81
CA ASN A 77 -18.35 -25.55 -5.24
C ASN A 77 -17.26 -26.61 -5.52
N GLU A 78 -16.09 -26.18 -6.00
CA GLU A 78 -14.86 -26.97 -5.95
C GLU A 78 -14.13 -26.74 -4.62
N TYR A 79 -12.93 -27.29 -4.47
CA TYR A 79 -12.13 -27.11 -3.26
C TYR A 79 -10.75 -26.51 -3.58
N ASN A 80 -10.44 -25.33 -3.04
CA ASN A 80 -9.11 -24.77 -3.20
C ASN A 80 -8.11 -25.48 -2.29
N ARG A 81 -6.85 -25.47 -2.71
CA ARG A 81 -5.74 -26.09 -2.00
C ARG A 81 -4.52 -25.22 -2.11
N PHE A 82 -3.93 -24.89 -0.97
CA PHE A 82 -2.76 -24.05 -0.81
C PHE A 82 -1.66 -24.80 -0.07
N ALA A 83 -0.43 -24.66 -0.55
CA ALA A 83 0.75 -25.17 0.14
C ALA A 83 1.95 -24.24 -0.10
N THR A 84 2.80 -24.11 0.91
CA THR A 84 4.05 -23.34 0.81
C THR A 84 5.24 -24.29 0.94
N VAL A 85 6.07 -24.36 -0.10
CA VAL A 85 7.33 -25.11 -0.06
C VAL A 85 8.44 -24.15 0.33
N THR A 86 9.15 -24.46 1.42
CA THR A 86 10.24 -23.65 1.96
C THR A 86 11.60 -24.37 1.88
N GLY A 87 12.69 -23.61 2.02
CA GLY A 87 14.05 -24.15 2.05
C GLY A 87 14.45 -24.77 0.71
N LEU A 88 14.01 -24.16 -0.40
CA LEU A 88 14.51 -24.45 -1.73
C LEU A 88 15.97 -23.97 -1.83
N LYS A 89 16.78 -24.68 -2.60
CA LYS A 89 18.17 -24.36 -2.85
C LYS A 89 18.25 -23.38 -4.01
N GLU A 90 19.25 -22.50 -4.03
CA GLU A 90 19.51 -21.62 -5.16
C GLU A 90 19.94 -22.41 -6.40
N ASN A 91 19.82 -21.80 -7.59
CA ASN A 91 20.27 -22.35 -8.88
C ASN A 91 19.77 -23.77 -9.21
N THR A 92 18.61 -24.15 -8.67
CA THR A 92 18.13 -25.53 -8.69
C THR A 92 16.85 -25.64 -9.50
N SER A 93 16.83 -26.60 -10.44
CA SER A 93 15.61 -26.95 -11.17
C SER A 93 14.86 -28.04 -10.41
N TYR A 94 13.57 -27.82 -10.22
CA TYR A 94 12.65 -28.69 -9.52
C TYR A 94 11.56 -29.19 -10.46
N VAL A 95 11.04 -30.38 -10.17
CA VAL A 95 9.80 -30.91 -10.73
C VAL A 95 8.80 -31.05 -9.60
N TYR A 96 7.54 -30.76 -9.85
CA TYR A 96 6.47 -30.90 -8.87
C TYR A 96 5.19 -31.46 -9.48
N ARG A 97 4.34 -31.99 -8.59
CA ARG A 97 2.95 -32.38 -8.86
C ARG A 97 2.11 -32.11 -7.62
N VAL A 98 0.82 -31.90 -7.82
CA VAL A 98 -0.16 -31.69 -6.74
C VAL A 98 -1.24 -32.75 -6.80
N GLY A 99 -1.87 -33.06 -5.68
CA GLY A 99 -2.94 -34.05 -5.59
C GLY A 99 -2.71 -35.07 -4.49
N THR A 100 -3.16 -36.30 -4.71
CA THR A 100 -3.05 -37.40 -3.76
C THR A 100 -2.68 -38.69 -4.47
N GLU A 101 -2.39 -39.75 -3.70
CA GLU A 101 -1.98 -41.02 -4.27
C GLU A 101 -3.06 -41.58 -5.21
N GLY A 102 -2.65 -41.93 -6.44
CA GLY A 102 -3.57 -42.38 -7.50
C GLY A 102 -4.32 -41.26 -8.23
N ASP A 103 -4.23 -40.01 -7.80
CA ASP A 103 -4.92 -38.85 -8.38
C ASP A 103 -3.99 -37.61 -8.35
N TRP A 104 -3.00 -37.64 -9.24
CA TRP A 104 -1.99 -36.59 -9.38
C TRP A 104 -2.26 -35.71 -10.60
N SER A 105 -1.97 -34.42 -10.48
CA SER A 105 -1.85 -33.52 -11.61
C SER A 105 -0.76 -33.99 -12.60
N ALA A 106 -0.74 -33.36 -13.78
CA ALA A 106 0.47 -33.37 -14.60
C ALA A 106 1.68 -32.85 -13.81
N THR A 107 2.88 -33.24 -14.23
CA THR A 107 4.13 -32.76 -13.62
C THR A 107 4.58 -31.46 -14.28
N TYR A 108 4.93 -30.48 -13.47
CA TYR A 108 5.44 -29.19 -13.92
C TYR A 108 6.84 -28.94 -13.37
N THR A 109 7.58 -28.00 -13.95
CA THR A 109 8.93 -27.67 -13.53
C THR A 109 9.07 -26.20 -13.23
N PHE A 110 9.84 -25.86 -12.20
CA PHE A 110 10.28 -24.49 -11.93
C PHE A 110 11.75 -24.46 -11.57
N ARG A 111 12.36 -23.28 -11.62
CA ARG A 111 13.78 -23.10 -11.29
C ARG A 111 13.95 -21.94 -10.32
N THR A 112 14.73 -22.18 -9.27
CA THR A 112 15.28 -21.10 -8.44
C THR A 112 16.56 -20.56 -9.09
N GLN A 113 16.76 -19.25 -9.02
CA GLN A 113 18.01 -18.62 -9.44
C GLN A 113 18.93 -18.42 -8.23
N LYS A 114 19.97 -17.60 -8.38
CA LYS A 114 20.77 -17.10 -7.26
C LYS A 114 19.87 -16.32 -6.30
N PHE A 115 20.09 -16.49 -5.00
CA PHE A 115 19.31 -15.76 -3.98
C PHE A 115 19.83 -14.35 -3.71
N SER A 116 20.86 -13.91 -4.43
CA SER A 116 21.43 -12.57 -4.34
C SER A 116 21.79 -12.03 -5.72
N GLY A 117 22.05 -10.73 -5.77
CA GLY A 117 22.42 -10.01 -6.99
C GLY A 117 21.23 -9.63 -7.84
N ASP A 118 21.53 -9.18 -9.05
CA ASP A 118 20.55 -8.60 -9.95
C ASP A 118 19.47 -9.63 -10.36
N PHE A 119 18.29 -9.13 -10.70
CA PHE A 119 17.17 -9.93 -11.21
C PHE A 119 16.27 -9.10 -12.10
N ASN A 120 15.41 -9.78 -12.86
CA ASN A 120 14.31 -9.12 -13.54
C ASN A 120 13.00 -9.86 -13.34
N PHE A 121 11.92 -9.12 -13.50
CA PHE A 121 10.57 -9.64 -13.56
C PHE A 121 9.77 -8.98 -14.67
N LEU A 122 8.70 -9.64 -15.07
CA LEU A 122 7.82 -9.17 -16.13
C LEU A 122 6.51 -8.67 -15.51
N PHE A 123 6.11 -7.45 -15.84
CA PHE A 123 4.93 -6.77 -15.34
C PHE A 123 3.88 -6.59 -16.44
N PHE A 124 2.63 -6.91 -16.12
CA PHE A 124 1.51 -6.99 -17.06
C PHE A 124 0.31 -6.22 -16.51
N GLY A 125 -0.29 -5.37 -17.34
CA GLY A 125 -1.52 -4.67 -17.02
C GLY A 125 -2.75 -5.42 -17.53
N ASP A 126 -3.78 -5.47 -16.70
CA ASP A 126 -5.18 -5.72 -17.08
C ASP A 126 -5.38 -6.77 -18.18
N PRO A 127 -5.00 -8.05 -17.96
CA PRO A 127 -5.40 -9.13 -18.84
C PRO A 127 -6.93 -9.19 -18.99
N GLN A 128 -7.66 -8.94 -17.90
CA GLN A 128 -9.12 -8.77 -17.81
C GLN A 128 -9.87 -9.69 -18.78
N ILE A 129 -9.69 -10.99 -18.61
CA ILE A 129 -10.23 -11.98 -19.54
C ILE A 129 -11.76 -11.92 -19.54
N GLY A 130 -12.34 -11.77 -20.73
CA GLY A 130 -13.78 -11.62 -20.94
C GLY A 130 -14.22 -10.20 -21.29
N SER A 131 -13.35 -9.20 -21.11
CA SER A 131 -13.71 -7.79 -21.30
C SER A 131 -14.05 -7.41 -22.73
N SER A 132 -13.46 -8.10 -23.73
CA SER A 132 -13.81 -7.87 -25.14
C SER A 132 -15.16 -8.45 -25.54
N GLY A 133 -15.80 -9.22 -24.65
CA GLY A 133 -16.92 -10.10 -24.96
C GLY A 133 -16.51 -11.42 -25.64
N ASN A 134 -15.21 -11.68 -25.79
CA ASN A 134 -14.68 -12.90 -26.38
C ASN A 134 -13.51 -13.47 -25.55
N VAL A 135 -13.85 -14.33 -24.60
CA VAL A 135 -12.90 -15.01 -23.68
C VAL A 135 -11.78 -15.71 -24.44
N THR A 136 -12.08 -16.40 -25.54
CA THR A 136 -11.07 -17.13 -26.32
C THR A 136 -10.02 -16.20 -26.92
N ASN A 137 -10.42 -15.04 -27.46
CA ASN A 137 -9.49 -14.08 -28.02
C ASN A 137 -8.64 -13.40 -26.94
N ASP A 138 -9.26 -13.01 -25.82
CA ASP A 138 -8.55 -12.41 -24.70
C ASP A 138 -7.49 -13.37 -24.16
N ALA A 139 -7.87 -14.65 -24.00
CA ALA A 139 -7.00 -15.70 -23.51
C ALA A 139 -5.85 -15.99 -24.50
N ALA A 140 -6.12 -16.00 -25.80
CA ALA A 140 -5.10 -16.16 -26.83
C ALA A 140 -4.11 -14.98 -26.82
N GLY A 141 -4.60 -13.75 -26.68
CA GLY A 141 -3.76 -12.56 -26.57
C GLY A 141 -2.89 -12.56 -25.31
N TRP A 142 -3.44 -13.01 -24.18
CA TRP A 142 -2.71 -13.16 -22.92
C TRP A 142 -1.60 -14.21 -23.01
N VAL A 143 -1.91 -15.41 -23.53
CA VAL A 143 -0.93 -16.48 -23.74
C VAL A 143 0.18 -16.04 -24.67
N ASP A 144 -0.15 -15.36 -25.76
CA ASP A 144 0.82 -14.80 -26.71
C ASP A 144 1.75 -13.80 -26.02
N THR A 145 1.22 -12.87 -25.23
CA THR A 145 2.02 -11.91 -24.45
C THR A 145 2.96 -12.62 -23.48
N LEU A 146 2.49 -13.61 -22.72
CA LEU A 146 3.35 -14.41 -21.83
C LEU A 146 4.47 -15.12 -22.60
N ASN A 147 4.16 -15.70 -23.75
CA ASN A 147 5.13 -16.41 -24.59
C ASN A 147 6.19 -15.46 -25.15
N VAL A 148 5.77 -14.32 -25.69
CA VAL A 148 6.68 -13.29 -26.21
C VAL A 148 7.59 -12.77 -25.10
N ALA A 149 7.02 -12.37 -23.96
CA ALA A 149 7.76 -11.77 -22.86
C ALA A 149 8.75 -12.75 -22.24
N THR A 150 8.34 -13.99 -21.96
CA THR A 150 9.22 -15.00 -21.38
C THR A 150 10.25 -15.55 -22.37
N SER A 151 10.01 -15.45 -23.67
CA SER A 151 11.03 -15.77 -24.69
C SER A 151 12.09 -14.67 -24.81
N ALA A 152 11.68 -13.40 -24.69
CA ALA A 152 12.60 -12.26 -24.68
C ALA A 152 13.41 -12.17 -23.37
N TYR A 153 12.80 -12.58 -22.25
CA TYR A 153 13.39 -12.58 -20.92
C TYR A 153 13.35 -13.98 -20.29
N PRO A 154 14.15 -14.94 -20.80
CA PRO A 154 14.11 -16.34 -20.35
C PRO A 154 14.56 -16.55 -18.89
N ASN A 155 15.19 -15.54 -18.30
CA ASN A 155 15.65 -15.56 -16.90
C ASN A 155 14.74 -14.76 -15.96
N ALA A 156 13.57 -14.28 -16.42
CA ALA A 156 12.61 -13.61 -15.56
C ALA A 156 12.25 -14.47 -14.36
N GLU A 157 12.38 -13.89 -13.17
CA GLU A 157 12.21 -14.60 -11.91
C GLU A 157 10.77 -14.55 -11.39
N MET A 158 9.94 -13.63 -11.92
CA MET A 158 8.54 -13.47 -11.56
C MET A 158 7.70 -12.96 -12.75
N LEU A 159 6.42 -13.32 -12.74
CA LEU A 159 5.35 -12.74 -13.56
C LEU A 159 4.45 -11.92 -12.62
N PHE A 160 4.33 -10.62 -12.85
CA PHE A 160 3.65 -9.68 -11.96
C PHE A 160 2.44 -9.08 -12.68
N SER A 161 1.24 -9.32 -12.15
CA SER A 161 -0.02 -8.75 -12.65
C SER A 161 -0.40 -7.48 -11.88
N ALA A 162 -0.82 -6.44 -12.60
CA ALA A 162 -1.32 -5.18 -12.03
C ALA A 162 -2.76 -5.26 -11.48
N GLY A 163 -3.42 -6.42 -11.57
CA GLY A 163 -4.84 -6.56 -11.25
C GLY A 163 -5.70 -6.83 -12.48
N ASP A 164 -6.99 -7.04 -12.23
CA ASP A 164 -8.01 -7.40 -13.21
C ASP A 164 -7.59 -8.60 -14.04
N GLN A 165 -7.44 -9.77 -13.38
CA GLN A 165 -7.13 -11.01 -14.11
C GLN A 165 -8.32 -11.42 -14.99
N VAL A 166 -9.54 -11.25 -14.46
CA VAL A 166 -10.80 -11.59 -15.11
C VAL A 166 -11.71 -10.36 -15.20
N GLU A 167 -12.68 -10.36 -16.11
CA GLU A 167 -13.70 -9.30 -16.21
C GLU A 167 -14.78 -9.44 -15.13
N THR A 168 -15.13 -10.66 -14.73
CA THR A 168 -16.22 -10.94 -13.81
C THR A 168 -15.69 -11.77 -12.65
N ALA A 169 -15.69 -11.19 -11.46
CA ALA A 169 -14.99 -11.70 -10.28
C ALA A 169 -15.24 -13.17 -9.91
N ASN A 170 -16.42 -13.73 -10.19
CA ASN A 170 -16.78 -15.12 -9.88
C ASN A 170 -16.86 -16.04 -11.12
N ASN A 171 -16.35 -15.61 -12.27
CA ASN A 171 -16.44 -16.38 -13.50
C ASN A 171 -15.24 -17.32 -13.66
N GLU A 172 -15.43 -18.59 -13.28
CA GLU A 172 -14.36 -19.59 -13.37
C GLU A 172 -13.91 -19.87 -14.80
N THR A 173 -14.77 -19.76 -15.81
CA THR A 173 -14.34 -19.92 -17.21
C THR A 173 -13.35 -18.82 -17.63
N GLN A 174 -13.47 -17.61 -17.06
CA GLN A 174 -12.48 -16.55 -17.28
C GLN A 174 -11.17 -16.84 -16.54
N TYR A 175 -11.23 -17.39 -15.32
CA TYR A 175 -10.04 -17.82 -14.58
C TYR A 175 -9.32 -18.98 -15.29
N GLU A 176 -10.04 -20.03 -15.70
CA GLU A 176 -9.49 -21.15 -16.48
C GLU A 176 -8.75 -20.63 -17.74
N ALA A 177 -9.36 -19.68 -18.44
CA ALA A 177 -8.79 -19.06 -19.63
C ALA A 177 -7.58 -18.16 -19.31
N PHE A 178 -7.58 -17.45 -18.19
CA PHE A 178 -6.42 -16.70 -17.70
C PHE A 178 -5.25 -17.63 -17.33
N LEU A 179 -5.57 -18.76 -16.68
CA LEU A 179 -4.64 -19.75 -16.15
C LEU A 179 -4.19 -20.81 -17.18
N GLN A 180 -4.63 -20.72 -18.44
CA GLN A 180 -4.34 -21.76 -19.44
C GLN A 180 -2.84 -21.92 -19.76
N SER A 181 -2.05 -20.86 -19.57
CA SER A 181 -0.60 -20.89 -19.84
C SER A 181 0.19 -21.62 -18.75
N ASP A 182 0.97 -22.63 -19.14
CA ASP A 182 1.91 -23.29 -18.22
C ASP A 182 2.99 -22.37 -17.67
N LYS A 183 3.17 -21.16 -18.22
CA LYS A 183 4.09 -20.17 -17.63
C LYS A 183 3.71 -19.84 -16.18
N LEU A 184 2.42 -19.85 -15.84
CA LEU A 184 1.91 -19.64 -14.49
C LEU A 184 2.16 -20.84 -13.55
N ARG A 185 2.64 -21.96 -14.09
CA ARG A 185 3.06 -23.18 -13.37
C ARG A 185 4.59 -23.32 -13.33
N GLN A 186 5.30 -22.48 -14.08
CA GLN A 186 6.75 -22.57 -14.26
C GLN A 186 7.50 -21.36 -13.66
N ILE A 187 6.89 -20.18 -13.68
CA ILE A 187 7.45 -18.91 -13.20
C ILE A 187 6.54 -18.37 -12.09
N PRO A 188 7.10 -17.98 -10.93
CA PRO A 188 6.31 -17.45 -9.81
C PRO A 188 5.42 -16.27 -10.22
N PHE A 189 4.13 -16.38 -9.93
CA PHE A 189 3.15 -15.33 -10.17
C PHE A 189 2.96 -14.44 -8.94
N VAL A 190 2.84 -13.14 -9.18
CA VAL A 190 2.50 -12.10 -8.21
C VAL A 190 1.18 -11.47 -8.66
N ALA A 191 0.15 -11.58 -7.82
CA ALA A 191 -1.20 -11.16 -8.14
C ALA A 191 -1.54 -9.90 -7.33
N THR A 192 -1.89 -8.81 -8.01
CA THR A 192 -2.55 -7.66 -7.40
C THR A 192 -4.07 -7.83 -7.54
N ASN A 193 -4.85 -7.42 -6.54
CA ASN A 193 -6.32 -7.50 -6.56
C ASN A 193 -6.92 -6.27 -7.27
N GLY A 194 -7.53 -6.47 -8.43
CA GLY A 194 -8.21 -5.43 -9.21
C GLY A 194 -9.69 -5.25 -8.84
N ASN A 195 -10.35 -4.25 -9.42
CA ASN A 195 -11.78 -4.01 -9.15
C ASN A 195 -12.70 -5.00 -9.85
N HIS A 196 -12.22 -5.72 -10.87
CA HIS A 196 -12.94 -6.82 -11.48
C HIS A 196 -12.69 -8.16 -10.76
N ASP A 197 -11.68 -8.24 -9.90
CA ASP A 197 -11.36 -9.44 -9.11
C ASP A 197 -12.10 -9.45 -7.75
N VAL A 198 -12.46 -8.27 -7.22
CA VAL A 198 -12.90 -8.08 -5.83
C VAL A 198 -14.34 -8.53 -5.55
N GLY A 199 -15.20 -8.65 -6.56
CA GLY A 199 -16.64 -8.95 -6.41
C GLY A 199 -16.96 -10.37 -5.89
N SER A 200 -15.94 -11.19 -5.64
CA SER A 200 -16.04 -12.59 -5.21
C SER A 200 -14.85 -12.97 -4.32
N LYS A 201 -14.93 -14.13 -3.66
CA LYS A 201 -13.78 -14.79 -3.02
C LYS A 201 -12.92 -15.60 -4.00
N ALA A 202 -13.28 -15.68 -5.27
CA ALA A 202 -12.52 -16.46 -6.26
C ALA A 202 -11.04 -16.02 -6.34
N TYR A 203 -10.74 -14.72 -6.33
CA TYR A 203 -9.36 -14.23 -6.33
C TYR A 203 -8.54 -14.81 -5.17
N GLU A 204 -9.04 -14.71 -3.94
CA GLU A 204 -8.32 -15.24 -2.76
C GLU A 204 -8.33 -16.76 -2.68
N GLN A 205 -9.15 -17.45 -3.49
CA GLN A 205 -9.22 -18.90 -3.62
C GLN A 205 -8.25 -19.41 -4.70
N HIS A 206 -7.98 -18.61 -5.75
CA HIS A 206 -7.01 -18.90 -6.80
C HIS A 206 -5.57 -18.58 -6.42
N PHE A 207 -5.34 -17.55 -5.61
CA PHE A 207 -4.00 -17.04 -5.35
C PHE A 207 -3.56 -17.16 -3.88
N ASN A 208 -2.52 -17.96 -3.65
CA ASN A 208 -1.86 -18.12 -2.35
C ASN A 208 -0.73 -17.08 -2.20
N THR A 209 -1.04 -15.89 -1.71
CA THR A 209 -0.06 -14.78 -1.54
C THR A 209 0.68 -14.86 -0.19
N PRO A 210 1.98 -14.49 -0.14
CA PRO A 210 2.78 -14.56 1.09
C PRO A 210 2.51 -13.39 2.04
N ASN A 211 2.58 -13.65 3.35
CA ASN A 211 2.47 -12.63 4.41
C ASN A 211 1.22 -11.72 4.30
N VAL A 212 0.10 -12.26 3.84
CA VAL A 212 -1.14 -11.50 3.71
C VAL A 212 -1.70 -11.10 5.08
N ASP A 213 -2.02 -9.82 5.24
CA ASP A 213 -2.81 -9.27 6.33
C ASP A 213 -4.22 -9.00 5.80
N ARG A 214 -5.17 -9.84 6.21
CA ARG A 214 -6.58 -9.73 5.79
C ARG A 214 -7.34 -8.58 6.46
N THR A 215 -6.72 -7.93 7.45
CA THR A 215 -7.30 -6.80 8.18
C THR A 215 -6.91 -5.45 7.59
N ALA A 216 -5.76 -5.38 6.91
CA ALA A 216 -5.36 -4.24 6.10
C ALA A 216 -5.91 -4.39 4.68
N GLY A 217 -6.47 -3.32 4.10
CA GLY A 217 -7.09 -3.41 2.78
C GLY A 217 -8.19 -4.46 2.71
N ALA A 218 -8.97 -4.58 3.79
CA ALA A 218 -9.89 -5.70 3.98
C ALA A 218 -10.90 -5.82 2.82
N GLY A 219 -11.17 -7.07 2.43
CA GLY A 219 -12.29 -7.38 1.54
C GLY A 219 -13.63 -7.26 2.26
N THR A 220 -14.70 -7.70 1.61
CA THR A 220 -16.02 -7.82 2.23
C THR A 220 -16.32 -9.27 2.61
N GLY A 221 -17.51 -9.54 3.17
CA GLY A 221 -17.94 -10.92 3.43
C GLY A 221 -17.97 -11.80 2.17
N THR A 222 -18.22 -11.20 1.01
CA THR A 222 -18.28 -11.89 -0.28
C THR A 222 -17.13 -11.54 -1.22
N GLY A 223 -16.38 -10.47 -0.95
CA GLY A 223 -15.33 -9.95 -1.82
C GLY A 223 -13.92 -10.16 -1.27
N SER A 224 -12.96 -10.39 -2.17
CA SER A 224 -11.56 -10.60 -1.83
C SER A 224 -10.88 -9.33 -1.30
N GLY A 225 -9.78 -9.48 -0.59
CA GLY A 225 -8.96 -8.38 -0.12
C GLY A 225 -7.82 -8.82 0.77
N GLY A 226 -7.18 -7.86 1.42
CA GLY A 226 -5.95 -8.04 2.17
C GLY A 226 -4.75 -7.41 1.47
N ASP A 227 -3.86 -6.83 2.25
CA ASP A 227 -2.55 -6.36 1.80
C ASP A 227 -1.49 -7.44 2.06
N TYR A 228 -0.46 -7.53 1.22
CA TYR A 228 0.58 -8.54 1.40
C TYR A 228 1.96 -8.03 0.98
N TRP A 229 3.00 -8.69 1.49
CA TRP A 229 4.38 -8.28 1.23
C TRP A 229 5.31 -9.48 1.11
N PHE A 230 6.43 -9.29 0.41
CA PHE A 230 7.52 -10.25 0.36
C PHE A 230 8.84 -9.53 0.10
N ILE A 231 9.95 -10.20 0.38
CA ILE A 231 11.27 -9.69 0.03
C ILE A 231 11.84 -10.57 -1.06
N TYR A 232 12.01 -10.00 -2.25
CA TYR A 232 12.74 -10.65 -3.33
C TYR A 232 14.16 -10.08 -3.49
N LYS A 233 15.16 -10.86 -3.09
CA LYS A 233 16.58 -10.52 -2.96
C LYS A 233 16.74 -9.29 -2.07
N ASP A 234 17.23 -8.17 -2.61
CA ASP A 234 17.37 -6.91 -1.90
C ASP A 234 16.23 -5.93 -2.22
N THR A 235 15.04 -6.42 -2.58
CA THR A 235 13.86 -5.59 -2.86
C THR A 235 12.67 -6.01 -1.99
N LEU A 236 12.08 -5.05 -1.27
CA LEU A 236 10.82 -5.22 -0.56
C LEU A 236 9.67 -4.89 -1.52
N PHE A 237 8.77 -5.84 -1.72
CA PHE A 237 7.54 -5.65 -2.46
C PHE A 237 6.38 -5.54 -1.47
N LEU A 238 5.58 -4.49 -1.64
CA LEU A 238 4.30 -4.31 -0.98
C LEU A 238 3.21 -4.33 -2.05
N ASP A 239 2.12 -5.02 -1.79
CA ASP A 239 0.95 -5.05 -2.67
C ASP A 239 -0.29 -4.77 -1.82
N ILE A 240 -1.00 -3.69 -2.15
CA ILE A 240 -2.17 -3.25 -1.38
C ILE A 240 -3.46 -3.43 -2.17
N ASN A 241 -4.51 -3.88 -1.48
CA ASN A 241 -5.84 -4.00 -2.04
C ASN A 241 -6.48 -2.62 -2.20
N SER A 242 -6.13 -1.91 -3.27
CA SER A 242 -6.66 -0.57 -3.54
C SER A 242 -8.17 -0.53 -3.72
N ASN A 243 -8.93 -1.63 -3.76
CA ASN A 243 -10.40 -1.59 -3.69
C ASN A 243 -10.92 -1.03 -2.37
N SER A 244 -10.16 -1.20 -1.27
CA SER A 244 -10.43 -0.46 -0.05
C SER A 244 -9.85 0.96 -0.16
N ARG A 245 -10.52 1.90 0.50
CA ARG A 245 -10.07 3.30 0.67
C ARG A 245 -9.84 3.65 2.13
N ASP A 246 -9.81 2.64 3.00
CA ASP A 246 -9.61 2.88 4.42
C ASP A 246 -8.16 3.25 4.75
N ALA A 247 -7.95 3.76 5.96
CA ALA A 247 -6.63 4.20 6.42
C ALA A 247 -5.68 3.04 6.81
N SER A 248 -6.14 1.79 6.77
CA SER A 248 -5.34 0.63 7.23
C SER A 248 -4.12 0.40 6.35
N HIS A 249 -4.20 0.69 5.05
CA HIS A 249 -3.08 0.56 4.11
C HIS A 249 -1.85 1.33 4.57
N ILE A 250 -2.02 2.59 4.99
CA ILE A 250 -0.90 3.44 5.40
C ILE A 250 -0.28 2.91 6.69
N ALA A 251 -1.10 2.58 7.69
CA ALA A 251 -0.62 2.04 8.96
C ALA A 251 0.11 0.69 8.75
N TRP A 252 -0.41 -0.15 7.86
CA TRP A 252 0.19 -1.42 7.51
C TRP A 252 1.51 -1.23 6.76
N MET A 253 1.57 -0.36 5.74
CA MET A 253 2.82 -0.07 5.02
C MET A 253 3.88 0.52 5.95
N GLN A 254 3.50 1.43 6.86
CA GLN A 254 4.40 1.98 7.89
C GLN A 254 4.99 0.87 8.75
N LYS A 255 4.17 -0.07 9.22
CA LYS A 255 4.63 -1.21 10.01
C LYS A 255 5.58 -2.10 9.21
N VAL A 256 5.21 -2.50 8.00
CA VAL A 256 6.03 -3.38 7.15
C VAL A 256 7.37 -2.72 6.82
N VAL A 257 7.37 -1.44 6.45
CA VAL A 257 8.61 -0.71 6.14
C VAL A 257 9.48 -0.53 7.38
N ALA A 258 8.90 -0.27 8.56
CA ALA A 258 9.65 -0.18 9.80
C ALA A 258 10.31 -1.52 10.19
N GLU A 259 9.62 -2.64 10.01
CA GLU A 259 10.11 -3.96 10.40
C GLU A 259 11.03 -4.61 9.36
N GLN A 260 10.77 -4.37 8.07
CA GLN A 260 11.39 -5.10 6.96
C GLN A 260 12.22 -4.22 6.03
N GLY A 261 11.98 -2.91 5.99
CA GLY A 261 12.59 -1.99 5.03
C GLY A 261 14.12 -1.95 5.10
N ALA A 262 14.72 -2.18 6.27
CA ALA A 262 16.17 -2.22 6.45
C ALA A 262 16.84 -3.45 5.78
N LYS A 263 16.07 -4.48 5.42
CA LYS A 263 16.56 -5.68 4.71
C LYS A 263 16.60 -5.50 3.20
N ALA A 264 15.99 -4.43 2.69
CA ALA A 264 15.88 -4.16 1.26
C ALA A 264 16.61 -2.87 0.88
N LYS A 265 17.27 -2.90 -0.27
CA LYS A 265 17.77 -1.69 -0.93
C LYS A 265 16.64 -0.96 -1.62
N TRP A 266 15.80 -1.65 -2.37
CA TRP A 266 14.69 -1.09 -3.12
C TRP A 266 13.35 -1.40 -2.48
N LYS A 267 12.39 -0.50 -2.63
CA LYS A 267 10.99 -0.72 -2.23
C LYS A 267 10.07 -0.49 -3.43
N VAL A 268 9.28 -1.50 -3.76
CA VAL A 268 8.31 -1.47 -4.85
C VAL A 268 6.92 -1.63 -4.24
N LEU A 269 6.01 -0.74 -4.59
CA LEU A 269 4.60 -0.83 -4.21
C LEU A 269 3.77 -1.17 -5.46
N ALA A 270 2.86 -2.12 -5.34
CA ALA A 270 1.88 -2.42 -6.38
C ALA A 270 0.47 -2.17 -5.85
N PHE A 271 -0.37 -1.59 -6.70
CA PHE A 271 -1.82 -1.57 -6.51
C PHE A 271 -2.54 -1.24 -7.80
N HIS A 272 -3.75 -1.76 -7.94
CA HIS A 272 -4.48 -1.73 -9.19
C HIS A 272 -4.84 -0.33 -9.71
N HIS A 273 -5.56 0.47 -8.91
CA HIS A 273 -6.12 1.76 -9.35
C HIS A 273 -5.01 2.76 -9.66
N SER A 274 -4.80 3.06 -10.94
CA SER A 274 -3.79 4.02 -11.37
C SER A 274 -4.11 5.44 -10.92
N ILE A 275 -3.25 5.99 -10.05
CA ILE A 275 -3.40 7.37 -9.56
C ILE A 275 -2.65 8.37 -10.42
N TYR A 276 -1.84 7.99 -11.41
CA TYR A 276 -1.16 8.93 -12.31
C TYR A 276 -1.23 8.49 -13.77
N SER A 277 -2.43 8.19 -14.24
CA SER A 277 -2.70 7.76 -15.61
C SER A 277 -3.19 8.89 -16.53
N PRO A 278 -3.20 8.65 -17.85
CA PRO A 278 -3.74 9.53 -18.87
C PRO A 278 -5.17 9.15 -19.30
N GLY A 279 -5.71 8.06 -18.75
CA GLY A 279 -6.95 7.44 -19.21
C GLY A 279 -8.22 8.07 -18.64
N PRO A 280 -9.39 7.47 -18.94
CA PRO A 280 -10.68 7.98 -18.53
C PRO A 280 -10.86 8.04 -17.02
N HIS A 281 -10.26 7.09 -16.29
CA HIS A 281 -10.42 6.97 -14.84
C HIS A 281 -9.52 7.93 -14.04
N ALA A 282 -8.60 8.64 -14.70
CA ALA A 282 -7.68 9.58 -14.05
C ALA A 282 -8.36 10.68 -13.22
N THR A 283 -9.66 10.95 -13.44
CA THR A 283 -10.47 11.94 -12.72
C THR A 283 -11.67 11.34 -11.99
N ASP A 284 -11.76 10.02 -11.89
CA ASP A 284 -12.82 9.38 -11.10
C ASP A 284 -12.64 9.69 -9.62
N SER A 285 -13.75 9.81 -8.88
CA SER A 285 -13.73 10.30 -7.50
C SER A 285 -12.87 9.44 -6.59
N ASP A 286 -12.91 8.13 -6.76
CA ASP A 286 -12.12 7.18 -5.99
C ASP A 286 -10.61 7.25 -6.33
N VAL A 287 -10.26 7.53 -7.59
CA VAL A 287 -8.88 7.79 -8.01
C VAL A 287 -8.37 9.10 -7.41
N LEU A 288 -9.20 10.15 -7.39
CA LEU A 288 -8.87 11.43 -6.74
C LEU A 288 -8.68 11.27 -5.23
N ASP A 289 -9.56 10.51 -4.55
CA ASP A 289 -9.43 10.21 -3.12
C ASP A 289 -8.07 9.58 -2.80
N ARG A 290 -7.66 8.58 -3.58
CA ARG A 290 -6.36 7.90 -3.42
C ARG A 290 -5.19 8.82 -3.73
N ARG A 291 -5.28 9.62 -4.81
CA ARG A 291 -4.25 10.60 -5.19
C ARG A 291 -4.07 11.69 -4.13
N ASN A 292 -5.10 12.04 -3.37
CA ASN A 292 -5.01 13.05 -2.31
C ASN A 292 -4.32 12.53 -1.03
N VAL A 293 -4.19 11.20 -0.87
CA VAL A 293 -3.76 10.58 0.39
C VAL A 293 -2.48 9.77 0.23
N LEU A 294 -2.41 8.90 -0.77
CA LEU A 294 -1.33 7.91 -0.91
C LEU A 294 0.03 8.53 -1.28
N PRO A 295 0.16 9.52 -2.18
CA PRO A 295 1.48 9.99 -2.62
C PRO A 295 2.40 10.46 -1.50
N THR A 296 1.86 11.15 -0.49
CA THR A 296 2.64 11.59 0.68
C THR A 296 3.15 10.40 1.48
N ALA A 297 2.27 9.46 1.83
CA ALA A 297 2.68 8.26 2.56
C ALA A 297 3.70 7.41 1.79
N ILE A 298 3.53 7.27 0.46
CA ILE A 298 4.44 6.53 -0.41
C ILE A 298 5.83 7.18 -0.43
N SER A 299 5.89 8.52 -0.52
CA SER A 299 7.14 9.29 -0.52
C SER A 299 7.85 9.20 0.83
N ASP A 300 7.12 9.40 1.93
CA ASP A 300 7.65 9.33 3.31
C ASP A 300 8.21 7.96 3.66
N LEU A 301 7.63 6.89 3.12
CA LEU A 301 8.10 5.52 3.31
C LEU A 301 9.31 5.16 2.43
N GLY A 302 9.73 6.07 1.55
CA GLY A 302 10.85 5.87 0.63
C GLY A 302 10.61 4.70 -0.31
N ILE A 303 9.38 4.61 -0.85
CA ILE A 303 9.07 3.74 -1.99
C ILE A 303 9.73 4.32 -3.24
N ASP A 304 10.36 3.48 -4.06
CA ASP A 304 11.10 3.93 -5.24
C ASP A 304 10.25 3.83 -6.52
N LEU A 305 9.47 2.75 -6.64
CA LEU A 305 8.66 2.44 -7.81
C LEU A 305 7.25 2.01 -7.40
N VAL A 306 6.26 2.55 -8.08
CA VAL A 306 4.85 2.16 -7.96
C VAL A 306 4.36 1.56 -9.28
N LEU A 307 3.73 0.38 -9.20
CA LEU A 307 3.23 -0.39 -10.33
C LEU A 307 1.69 -0.48 -10.30
N GLN A 308 1.03 -0.11 -11.40
CA GLN A 308 -0.42 0.06 -11.47
C GLN A 308 -1.01 -0.40 -12.81
N GLY A 309 -2.34 -0.56 -12.88
CA GLY A 309 -3.11 -0.94 -14.07
C GLY A 309 -4.35 -0.04 -14.24
N HIS A 310 -5.54 -0.64 -14.35
CA HIS A 310 -6.88 -0.04 -14.32
C HIS A 310 -7.27 0.82 -15.53
N ASP A 311 -6.34 1.59 -16.08
CA ASP A 311 -6.64 2.63 -17.08
C ASP A 311 -6.31 2.22 -18.52
N HIS A 312 -5.98 0.94 -18.76
CA HIS A 312 -5.81 0.31 -20.07
C HIS A 312 -5.08 1.19 -21.09
N SER A 313 -4.05 1.88 -20.62
CA SER A 313 -3.22 2.81 -21.37
C SER A 313 -1.88 2.90 -20.64
N TYR A 314 -0.79 3.02 -21.38
CA TYR A 314 0.51 3.10 -20.76
C TYR A 314 0.79 4.52 -20.28
N ALA A 315 1.30 4.64 -19.07
CA ALA A 315 1.92 5.87 -18.61
C ALA A 315 3.12 5.64 -17.69
N ARG A 316 4.02 6.60 -17.77
CA ARG A 316 5.11 6.82 -16.83
C ARG A 316 5.01 8.24 -16.31
N SER A 317 5.03 8.39 -14.98
CA SER A 317 5.07 9.71 -14.37
C SER A 317 6.46 10.35 -14.49
N TYR A 318 6.55 11.66 -14.24
CA TYR A 318 7.80 12.22 -13.72
C TYR A 318 8.13 11.59 -12.35
N LEU A 319 9.31 11.83 -11.80
CA LEU A 319 9.48 11.57 -10.38
C LEU A 319 8.54 12.47 -9.56
N ILE A 320 7.79 11.85 -8.66
CA ILE A 320 6.81 12.52 -7.81
C ILE A 320 7.26 12.42 -6.36
N HIS A 321 7.16 13.53 -5.63
CA HIS A 321 7.41 13.63 -4.20
C HIS A 321 6.21 14.33 -3.56
N ASN A 322 5.53 13.70 -2.62
CA ASN A 322 4.38 14.25 -1.90
C ASN A 322 3.28 14.81 -2.81
N GLY A 323 3.04 14.14 -3.95
CA GLY A 323 2.00 14.54 -4.90
C GLY A 323 2.40 15.65 -5.86
N GLU A 324 3.65 16.11 -5.83
CA GLU A 324 4.20 17.14 -6.72
C GLU A 324 5.38 16.57 -7.53
N LYS A 325 5.77 17.25 -8.60
CA LYS A 325 6.96 16.88 -9.37
C LYS A 325 8.20 17.05 -8.50
N ALA A 326 8.98 15.99 -8.29
CA ALA A 326 10.14 15.98 -7.39
C ALA A 326 11.23 16.96 -7.85
N ASN A 327 11.43 17.08 -9.17
CA ASN A 327 12.32 18.06 -9.78
C ASN A 327 11.57 18.81 -10.89
N ALA A 328 11.38 20.12 -10.72
CA ALA A 328 10.72 20.96 -11.71
C ALA A 328 11.38 20.87 -13.11
N ASP A 329 12.70 20.69 -13.13
CA ASP A 329 13.53 20.67 -14.34
C ASP A 329 13.65 19.28 -14.99
N GLU A 330 13.02 18.24 -14.43
CA GLU A 330 13.00 16.91 -15.07
C GLU A 330 12.34 16.99 -16.45
N GLN A 331 13.00 16.45 -17.47
CA GLN A 331 12.53 16.51 -18.85
C GLN A 331 11.58 15.35 -19.15
N ALA A 332 10.51 15.64 -19.90
CA ALA A 332 9.58 14.61 -20.38
C ALA A 332 10.33 13.56 -21.19
N GLY A 333 10.02 12.28 -20.99
CA GLY A 333 10.62 11.19 -21.76
C GLY A 333 12.10 10.94 -21.47
N ALA A 334 12.65 11.45 -20.36
CA ALA A 334 14.03 11.15 -19.99
C ALA A 334 14.25 9.64 -19.82
N ASP A 335 15.32 9.10 -20.43
CA ASP A 335 15.73 7.70 -20.32
C ASP A 335 16.40 7.38 -18.98
N GLN A 336 16.81 8.41 -18.24
CA GLN A 336 17.47 8.31 -16.93
C GLN A 336 16.83 9.33 -15.99
N VAL A 337 16.49 8.88 -14.78
CA VAL A 337 16.01 9.74 -13.71
C VAL A 337 16.78 9.41 -12.43
N VAL A 338 17.03 10.45 -11.62
CA VAL A 338 17.77 10.32 -10.37
C VAL A 338 16.83 10.75 -9.25
N ALA A 339 16.41 9.80 -8.41
CA ALA A 339 15.57 10.08 -7.26
C ALA A 339 16.40 10.58 -6.08
N GLY A 340 16.05 11.78 -5.60
CA GLY A 340 16.36 12.23 -4.25
C GLY A 340 15.47 11.52 -3.21
N PRO A 341 15.63 11.84 -1.92
CA PRO A 341 14.83 11.24 -0.85
C PRO A 341 13.30 11.39 -1.10
N GLY A 342 12.60 10.25 -1.14
CA GLY A 342 11.14 10.22 -1.35
C GLY A 342 10.68 10.57 -2.77
N GLY A 343 11.58 10.64 -3.76
CA GLY A 343 11.20 10.74 -5.17
C GLY A 343 10.77 9.37 -5.70
N VAL A 344 9.56 9.29 -6.26
CA VAL A 344 8.91 8.03 -6.62
C VAL A 344 8.55 8.01 -8.10
N LEU A 345 8.87 6.91 -8.78
CA LEU A 345 8.43 6.67 -10.15
C LEU A 345 7.11 5.88 -10.15
N TYR A 346 6.10 6.33 -10.90
CA TYR A 346 4.84 5.60 -11.08
C TYR A 346 4.74 5.10 -12.52
N VAL A 347 4.33 3.84 -12.68
CA VAL A 347 4.13 3.19 -13.97
C VAL A 347 2.76 2.53 -14.01
N THR A 348 1.95 2.95 -14.99
CA THR A 348 0.67 2.34 -15.32
C THR A 348 0.86 1.44 -16.54
N ALA A 349 0.58 0.16 -16.39
CA ALA A 349 0.61 -0.78 -17.49
C ALA A 349 -0.63 -0.66 -18.40
N ASN A 350 -0.44 -0.97 -19.68
CA ASN A 350 -1.53 -1.12 -20.64
C ASN A 350 -2.05 -2.57 -20.62
N SER A 351 -3.14 -2.85 -21.37
CA SER A 351 -3.68 -4.21 -21.48
C SER A 351 -2.68 -5.18 -22.12
N ALA A 352 -2.43 -6.28 -21.40
CA ALA A 352 -1.54 -7.37 -21.80
C ALA A 352 -2.24 -8.47 -22.62
N SER A 353 -3.58 -8.52 -22.60
CA SER A 353 -4.37 -9.47 -23.40
C SER A 353 -4.97 -8.85 -24.67
N GLY A 354 -5.04 -7.51 -24.69
CA GLY A 354 -5.74 -6.76 -25.73
C GLY A 354 -7.26 -6.85 -25.64
N SER A 355 -7.79 -7.21 -24.47
CA SER A 355 -9.23 -7.30 -24.21
C SER A 355 -9.92 -5.95 -24.25
N LYS A 356 -9.24 -4.88 -23.82
CA LYS A 356 -9.76 -3.51 -23.77
C LYS A 356 -8.62 -2.48 -23.82
N TYR A 357 -8.88 -1.33 -24.43
CA TYR A 357 -7.98 -0.17 -24.47
C TYR A 357 -8.78 1.11 -24.25
N TYR A 358 -8.19 2.07 -23.52
CA TYR A 358 -8.78 3.41 -23.37
C TYR A 358 -8.03 4.47 -24.15
N ASP A 359 -8.77 5.40 -24.76
CA ASP A 359 -8.22 6.59 -25.38
C ASP A 359 -7.65 7.55 -24.32
N LEU A 360 -6.56 8.22 -24.66
CA LEU A 360 -5.93 9.21 -23.77
C LEU A 360 -6.80 10.46 -23.64
N GLN A 361 -6.96 10.96 -22.42
CA GLN A 361 -7.62 12.23 -22.18
C GLN A 361 -6.66 13.40 -22.50
N ASN A 362 -7.07 14.28 -23.41
CA ASN A 362 -6.31 15.50 -23.74
C ASN A 362 -6.54 16.61 -22.68
N LYS A 363 -6.12 16.35 -21.44
CA LYS A 363 -6.30 17.26 -20.28
C LYS A 363 -5.00 17.92 -19.80
N GLY A 364 -3.86 17.63 -20.43
CA GLY A 364 -2.58 18.24 -20.06
C GLY A 364 -2.12 17.90 -18.64
N PHE A 365 -2.33 16.65 -18.22
CA PHE A 365 -1.96 16.19 -16.88
C PHE A 365 -0.46 16.33 -16.63
N TRP A 366 -0.09 17.18 -15.64
CA TRP A 366 1.30 17.57 -15.39
C TRP A 366 2.19 16.41 -14.93
N TRP A 367 1.61 15.37 -14.35
CA TRP A 367 2.35 14.24 -13.78
C TRP A 367 2.95 13.31 -14.83
N LEU A 368 2.51 13.39 -16.09
CA LEU A 368 2.90 12.46 -17.14
C LEU A 368 4.23 12.86 -17.79
N SER A 369 5.24 12.00 -17.66
CA SER A 369 6.50 12.12 -18.41
C SER A 369 6.39 11.43 -19.78
N VAL A 370 5.77 10.25 -19.82
CA VAL A 370 5.42 9.53 -21.05
C VAL A 370 4.01 8.97 -20.93
N GLN A 371 3.27 9.02 -22.04
CA GLN A 371 1.98 8.36 -22.20
C GLN A 371 1.94 7.68 -23.56
N ASN A 372 1.32 6.51 -23.64
CA ASN A 372 1.17 5.79 -24.89
C ASN A 372 -0.16 5.04 -24.93
N GLN A 373 -0.91 5.26 -26.01
CA GLN A 373 -1.99 4.38 -26.41
C GLN A 373 -1.96 4.20 -27.93
N GLU A 374 -1.51 3.03 -28.35
CA GLU A 374 -1.50 2.62 -29.75
C GLU A 374 -2.42 1.42 -30.03
N LYS A 375 -3.21 1.01 -29.03
CA LYS A 375 -4.19 -0.09 -29.07
C LYS A 375 -3.58 -1.42 -29.50
N VAL A 376 -2.33 -1.66 -29.08
CA VAL A 376 -1.68 -2.97 -29.16
C VAL A 376 -1.16 -3.39 -27.79
N ARG A 377 -1.07 -4.72 -27.60
CA ARG A 377 -0.62 -5.31 -26.35
C ARG A 377 0.83 -4.95 -26.05
N ASN A 378 1.12 -4.70 -24.78
CA ASN A 378 2.48 -4.53 -24.30
C ASN A 378 2.68 -5.19 -22.92
N TYR A 379 3.94 -5.28 -22.52
CA TYR A 379 4.37 -5.73 -21.19
C TYR A 379 5.58 -4.89 -20.78
N SER A 380 5.91 -4.87 -19.49
CA SER A 380 7.12 -4.21 -18.99
C SER A 380 8.10 -5.22 -18.42
N ALA A 381 9.36 -5.17 -18.85
CA ALA A 381 10.44 -5.86 -18.17
C ALA A 381 11.10 -4.91 -17.18
N ILE A 382 11.21 -5.34 -15.93
CA ILE A 382 11.78 -4.55 -14.84
C ILE A 382 13.05 -5.23 -14.37
N ASP A 383 14.19 -4.61 -14.66
CA ASP A 383 15.52 -5.05 -14.23
C ASP A 383 15.91 -4.31 -12.94
N ILE A 384 16.21 -5.05 -11.88
CA ILE A 384 16.68 -4.50 -10.60
C ILE A 384 18.12 -4.92 -10.37
N THR A 385 18.96 -3.92 -10.13
CA THR A 385 20.36 -4.08 -9.76
C THR A 385 20.63 -3.42 -8.41
N SER A 386 21.83 -3.61 -7.87
CA SER A 386 22.22 -2.94 -6.62
C SER A 386 22.19 -1.41 -6.65
N SER A 387 22.20 -0.78 -7.84
CA SER A 387 22.32 0.68 -8.01
C SER A 387 21.23 1.31 -8.86
N ALA A 388 20.39 0.51 -9.53
CA ALA A 388 19.34 1.03 -10.40
C ALA A 388 18.14 0.08 -10.55
N ILE A 389 16.98 0.66 -10.84
CA ILE A 389 15.81 -0.01 -11.39
C ILE A 389 15.63 0.46 -12.84
N THR A 390 15.55 -0.46 -13.81
CA THR A 390 15.21 -0.11 -15.19
C THR A 390 13.84 -0.67 -15.54
N VAL A 391 12.94 0.18 -16.03
CA VAL A 391 11.64 -0.21 -16.56
C VAL A 391 11.69 -0.08 -18.07
N LYS A 392 11.45 -1.17 -18.80
CA LYS A 392 11.37 -1.19 -20.26
C LYS A 392 10.03 -1.76 -20.69
N THR A 393 9.20 -0.91 -21.29
CA THR A 393 7.90 -1.32 -21.82
C THR A 393 8.02 -1.67 -23.30
N LEU A 394 7.56 -2.86 -23.66
CA LEU A 394 7.78 -3.51 -24.95
C LEU A 394 6.46 -3.99 -25.53
N ARG A 395 6.29 -3.83 -26.84
CA ARG A 395 5.13 -4.38 -27.54
C ARG A 395 5.19 -5.90 -27.54
N SER A 396 4.12 -6.56 -27.08
CA SER A 396 3.93 -8.00 -27.33
C SER A 396 3.22 -8.27 -28.66
N GLN A 397 2.57 -7.25 -29.23
CA GLN A 397 1.94 -7.29 -30.54
C GLN A 397 2.53 -6.22 -31.46
N ALA A 398 2.87 -6.58 -32.70
CA ALA A 398 3.38 -5.61 -33.68
C ALA A 398 2.33 -4.53 -34.02
N ASN A 399 2.79 -3.31 -34.24
CA ASN A 399 1.97 -2.19 -34.71
C ASN A 399 2.48 -1.72 -36.09
N GLY A 400 2.08 -2.44 -37.13
CA GLY A 400 2.64 -2.27 -38.48
C GLY A 400 4.06 -2.81 -38.60
N THR A 401 4.74 -2.50 -39.71
CA THR A 401 6.09 -2.99 -40.01
C THR A 401 7.18 -2.30 -39.20
N ASP A 402 6.97 -1.03 -38.85
CA ASP A 402 8.00 -0.18 -38.24
C ASP A 402 8.11 -0.37 -36.72
N LYS A 403 7.11 -1.02 -36.12
CA LYS A 403 7.03 -1.31 -34.69
C LYS A 403 6.79 -2.81 -34.48
N PRO A 404 7.80 -3.67 -34.74
CA PRO A 404 7.66 -5.11 -34.58
C PRO A 404 7.46 -5.51 -33.11
N VAL A 405 7.14 -6.79 -32.88
CA VAL A 405 7.12 -7.40 -31.55
C VAL A 405 8.47 -7.17 -30.86
N ASN A 406 8.44 -6.87 -29.55
CA ASN A 406 9.58 -6.46 -28.71
C ASN A 406 10.25 -5.14 -29.13
N SER A 407 9.62 -4.31 -29.94
CA SER A 407 10.04 -2.90 -30.08
C SER A 407 9.64 -2.09 -28.83
N ILE A 408 10.48 -1.12 -28.48
CA ILE A 408 10.32 -0.29 -27.28
C ILE A 408 9.13 0.66 -27.44
N VAL A 409 8.32 0.74 -26.40
CA VAL A 409 7.30 1.78 -26.19
C VAL A 409 7.90 2.92 -25.38
N ASP A 410 8.57 2.58 -24.27
CA ASP A 410 9.26 3.52 -23.38
C ASP A 410 10.35 2.76 -22.59
N GLN A 411 11.35 3.49 -22.12
CA GLN A 411 12.39 2.98 -21.24
C GLN A 411 12.82 4.08 -20.27
N VAL A 412 13.02 3.72 -19.01
CA VAL A 412 13.65 4.59 -18.02
C VAL A 412 14.52 3.78 -17.07
N THR A 413 15.66 4.32 -16.69
CA THR A 413 16.45 3.84 -15.56
C THR A 413 16.38 4.84 -14.42
N LEU A 414 15.85 4.37 -13.30
CA LEU A 414 15.84 5.05 -12.01
C LEU A 414 17.12 4.71 -11.25
N THR A 415 17.87 5.74 -10.88
CA THR A 415 18.98 5.66 -9.91
C THR A 415 18.64 6.51 -8.70
N ARG A 416 19.33 6.30 -7.58
CA ARG A 416 19.27 7.22 -6.45
C ARG A 416 20.39 8.23 -6.56
N GLU A 417 20.18 9.42 -6.02
CA GLU A 417 21.27 10.37 -5.82
C GLU A 417 22.39 9.69 -5.03
N THR A 418 23.55 9.54 -5.66
CA THR A 418 24.74 9.07 -4.95
C THR A 418 25.19 10.18 -4.01
N LYS A 419 25.00 9.99 -2.70
CA LYS A 419 25.70 10.82 -1.72
C LYS A 419 27.20 10.62 -1.94
N PRO A 420 28.00 11.69 -2.15
CA PRO A 420 29.45 11.58 -2.09
C PRO A 420 29.83 10.98 -0.74
N ASP A 421 30.70 9.98 -0.76
CA ASP A 421 31.26 9.32 0.41
C ASP A 421 32.10 10.35 1.20
N THR A 422 31.45 11.11 2.08
CA THR A 422 32.10 12.02 3.02
C THR A 422 31.26 12.06 4.29
N ASP A 423 31.91 11.96 5.44
CA ASP A 423 31.34 12.11 6.79
C ASP A 423 30.77 13.53 7.04
N SER A 424 29.79 13.98 6.25
CA SER A 424 29.09 15.25 6.42
C SER A 424 27.63 15.18 5.98
N GLN A 425 26.73 15.80 6.76
CA GLN A 425 25.32 15.98 6.42
C GLN A 425 25.12 17.33 5.74
N GLN A 426 24.51 17.34 4.56
CA GLN A 426 23.88 18.54 3.99
C GLN A 426 22.37 18.43 4.12
N LEU A 427 21.75 19.53 4.55
CA LEU A 427 20.31 19.71 4.70
C LEU A 427 19.81 20.56 3.53
N GLN A 428 18.83 20.04 2.80
CA GLN A 428 18.14 20.74 1.72
C GLN A 428 16.65 20.77 2.02
N VAL A 429 16.01 21.93 1.81
CA VAL A 429 14.57 22.13 1.95
C VAL A 429 14.08 22.91 0.74
N THR A 430 13.05 22.40 0.07
CA THR A 430 12.29 23.12 -0.95
C THR A 430 11.11 23.78 -0.24
N VAL A 431 11.00 25.11 -0.34
CA VAL A 431 9.88 25.88 0.23
C VAL A 431 8.97 26.34 -0.92
N PRO A 432 7.73 25.82 -1.02
CA PRO A 432 6.79 26.20 -2.08
C PRO A 432 6.22 27.62 -1.89
N GLN A 433 5.65 28.19 -2.97
CA GLN A 433 4.95 29.47 -2.91
C GLN A 433 3.66 29.33 -2.08
N ALA A 434 3.60 30.01 -0.93
CA ALA A 434 2.55 29.82 0.07
C ALA A 434 1.15 30.24 -0.45
N ALA A 435 0.17 29.36 -0.26
CA ALA A 435 -1.26 29.70 -0.24
C ALA A 435 -1.52 30.79 0.84
N PRO A 436 -2.70 31.47 0.84
CA PRO A 436 -3.00 32.58 1.75
C PRO A 436 -2.82 32.27 3.26
N GLY A 437 -2.75 31.00 3.63
CA GLY A 437 -2.63 30.51 5.00
C GLY A 437 -3.95 30.56 5.75
N GLU A 438 -4.07 29.77 6.81
CA GLU A 438 -5.26 29.63 7.65
C GLU A 438 -4.89 29.79 9.13
N PHE A 439 -5.85 30.24 9.94
CA PHE A 439 -5.80 30.18 11.40
C PHE A 439 -6.69 29.04 11.89
N VAL A 440 -6.08 28.03 12.51
CA VAL A 440 -6.75 26.85 13.04
C VAL A 440 -6.38 26.67 14.50
N TRP A 441 -7.32 26.23 15.33
CA TRP A 441 -7.02 25.80 16.70
C TRP A 441 -7.80 24.54 17.06
N ASN A 442 -7.18 23.66 17.86
CA ASN A 442 -7.79 22.41 18.31
C ASN A 442 -7.30 22.03 19.72
N VAL A 443 -8.16 21.37 20.49
CA VAL A 443 -7.78 20.74 21.76
C VAL A 443 -6.98 19.48 21.45
N ASP A 444 -5.78 19.38 22.01
CA ASP A 444 -4.83 18.28 21.80
C ASP A 444 -5.05 17.22 22.90
N GLY A 445 -6.02 16.33 22.68
CA GLY A 445 -6.39 15.24 23.58
C GLY A 445 -7.73 14.60 23.21
N THR A 446 -7.91 13.31 23.51
CA THR A 446 -9.12 12.52 23.16
C THR A 446 -10.20 12.52 24.24
N ASN A 447 -9.95 13.14 25.40
CA ASN A 447 -10.89 13.17 26.53
C ASN A 447 -11.43 14.60 26.73
N GLY A 448 -12.73 14.79 26.59
CA GLY A 448 -13.40 16.11 26.77
C GLY A 448 -13.51 16.58 28.22
N LEU A 449 -13.06 15.78 29.20
CA LEU A 449 -13.14 16.08 30.63
C LEU A 449 -11.77 16.50 31.20
N VAL A 450 -11.70 17.71 31.75
CA VAL A 450 -10.60 18.17 32.62
C VAL A 450 -10.96 17.85 34.07
N ASN A 451 -10.27 16.86 34.67
CA ASN A 451 -10.54 16.43 36.04
C ASN A 451 -9.53 17.06 37.02
N LEU A 452 -10.02 17.83 37.98
CA LEU A 452 -9.23 18.49 39.03
C LEU A 452 -8.99 17.61 40.27
N GLY A 453 -9.54 16.39 40.30
CA GLY A 453 -9.46 15.49 41.45
C GLY A 453 -10.38 15.90 42.61
N GLN A 454 -10.11 15.33 43.79
CA GLN A 454 -10.83 15.65 45.03
C GLN A 454 -10.20 16.89 45.67
N ALA A 455 -11.03 17.90 45.97
CA ALA A 455 -10.56 19.08 46.69
C ALA A 455 -10.13 18.73 48.13
N VAL A 456 -9.08 19.40 48.60
CA VAL A 456 -8.50 19.19 49.93
C VAL A 456 -8.79 20.40 50.81
N GLU A 457 -9.12 20.19 52.08
CA GLU A 457 -9.31 21.25 53.06
C GLU A 457 -8.01 22.04 53.28
N ALA A 458 -8.09 23.37 53.18
CA ALA A 458 -6.97 24.30 53.28
C ALA A 458 -7.26 25.42 54.32
N GLY A 459 -7.80 25.03 55.47
CA GLY A 459 -8.13 25.95 56.55
C GLY A 459 -9.47 26.65 56.36
N ASP A 460 -9.51 27.73 55.57
CA ASP A 460 -10.71 28.57 55.36
C ASP A 460 -11.40 28.33 53.99
N HIS A 461 -10.90 27.38 53.20
CA HIS A 461 -11.44 26.97 51.90
C HIS A 461 -11.08 25.52 51.56
N TYR A 462 -11.66 24.99 50.49
CA TYR A 462 -11.20 23.76 49.83
C TYR A 462 -10.45 24.11 48.55
N ALA A 463 -9.31 23.45 48.31
CA ALA A 463 -8.44 23.70 47.15
C ALA A 463 -8.36 22.47 46.23
N ALA A 464 -8.39 22.70 44.92
CA ALA A 464 -8.11 21.69 43.89
C ALA A 464 -7.27 22.29 42.77
N VAL A 465 -6.34 21.50 42.23
CA VAL A 465 -5.44 21.91 41.15
C VAL A 465 -5.52 20.95 39.98
N GLY A 466 -5.24 21.44 38.79
CA GLY A 466 -5.19 20.62 37.58
C GLY A 466 -4.62 21.38 36.40
N SER A 467 -4.81 20.86 35.19
CA SER A 467 -4.39 21.54 33.97
C SER A 467 -5.38 21.26 32.86
N ILE A 468 -5.60 22.24 32.00
CA ILE A 468 -6.40 22.01 30.79
C ILE A 468 -5.68 21.05 29.84
N ASN A 469 -6.45 20.38 28.98
CA ASN A 469 -5.86 19.77 27.79
C ASN A 469 -5.17 20.86 26.96
N PRO A 470 -3.95 20.63 26.46
CA PRO A 470 -3.27 21.61 25.63
C PRO A 470 -4.10 21.99 24.41
N ILE A 471 -3.98 23.23 23.95
CA ILE A 471 -4.65 23.71 22.74
C ILE A 471 -3.58 24.03 21.73
N ARG A 472 -3.58 23.31 20.62
CA ARG A 472 -2.72 23.64 19.49
C ARG A 472 -3.38 24.76 18.68
N VAL A 473 -2.63 25.82 18.44
CA VAL A 473 -3.00 26.94 17.57
C VAL A 473 -2.00 26.96 16.43
N THR A 474 -2.48 27.03 15.20
CA THR A 474 -1.66 27.12 13.98
C THR A 474 -2.12 28.32 13.18
N ASP A 475 -1.24 29.30 12.98
CA ASP A 475 -1.48 30.42 12.08
C ASP A 475 -0.43 30.43 10.97
N THR A 476 -0.90 30.26 9.73
CA THR A 476 -0.05 30.26 8.52
C THR A 476 -0.34 31.46 7.62
N ARG A 477 -1.25 32.36 8.03
CA ARG A 477 -1.73 33.48 7.21
C ARG A 477 -0.60 34.44 6.84
N THR A 478 -0.55 34.84 5.57
CA THR A 478 0.61 35.54 4.98
C THR A 478 0.85 36.96 5.51
N ALA A 479 -0.15 37.60 6.13
CA ALA A 479 -0.01 38.91 6.79
C ALA A 479 0.15 38.83 8.32
N GLY A 480 0.16 37.62 8.89
CA GLY A 480 0.18 37.38 10.34
C GLY A 480 -0.80 38.27 11.12
N PRO A 481 -2.10 38.34 10.76
CA PRO A 481 -3.05 39.18 11.50
C PRO A 481 -3.12 38.71 12.96
N GLN A 482 -3.32 39.67 13.86
CA GLN A 482 -3.40 39.41 15.29
C GLN A 482 -4.48 38.39 15.61
N TRP A 483 -4.17 37.46 16.52
CA TRP A 483 -5.17 36.54 17.07
C TRP A 483 -5.07 36.48 18.60
N SER A 484 -6.16 36.08 19.22
CA SER A 484 -6.21 35.76 20.65
C SER A 484 -7.18 34.62 20.90
N LEU A 485 -6.79 33.70 21.78
CA LEU A 485 -7.64 32.67 22.33
C LEU A 485 -7.91 32.99 23.80
N SER A 486 -9.18 33.07 24.17
CA SER A 486 -9.64 33.35 25.54
C SER A 486 -10.54 32.23 26.05
N ALA A 487 -10.68 32.12 27.36
CA ALA A 487 -11.64 31.21 27.98
C ALA A 487 -12.43 31.86 29.11
N GLN A 488 -13.63 31.34 29.35
CA GLN A 488 -14.46 31.62 30.52
C GLN A 488 -15.11 30.34 31.04
N VAL A 489 -15.39 30.27 32.33
CA VAL A 489 -16.03 29.11 32.97
C VAL A 489 -17.43 29.48 33.44
N SER A 490 -18.39 28.57 33.26
CA SER A 490 -19.70 28.69 33.89
C SER A 490 -19.61 28.53 35.42
N ASP A 491 -20.71 28.82 36.10
CA ASP A 491 -20.84 28.41 37.49
C ASP A 491 -20.76 26.87 37.62
N PHE A 492 -20.19 26.43 38.74
CA PHE A 492 -20.08 25.03 39.10
C PHE A 492 -21.39 24.58 39.71
N THR A 493 -21.97 23.49 39.21
CA THR A 493 -23.30 23.01 39.60
C THR A 493 -23.30 21.54 40.02
N SER A 494 -24.13 21.20 41.01
CA SER A 494 -24.38 19.84 41.49
C SER A 494 -25.86 19.70 41.86
N GLY A 495 -26.70 19.34 40.89
CA GLY A 495 -28.16 19.36 41.05
C GLY A 495 -28.68 20.79 41.23
N ALA A 496 -29.40 21.07 42.32
CA ALA A 496 -29.89 22.43 42.64
C ALA A 496 -28.84 23.30 43.36
N LYS A 497 -27.66 22.76 43.69
CA LYS A 497 -26.57 23.46 44.39
C LYS A 497 -25.62 24.08 43.35
N SER A 498 -25.07 25.25 43.65
CA SER A 498 -24.06 25.87 42.80
C SER A 498 -23.11 26.77 43.58
N PHE A 499 -21.93 27.00 43.00
CA PHE A 499 -21.03 28.08 43.39
C PHE A 499 -20.42 28.74 42.16
N SER A 500 -20.00 29.99 42.30
CA SER A 500 -19.61 30.79 41.15
C SER A 500 -18.31 30.32 40.51
N GLY A 501 -18.26 30.35 39.17
CA GLY A 501 -17.06 30.11 38.37
C GLY A 501 -15.89 31.05 38.71
N LYS A 502 -16.16 32.17 39.41
CA LYS A 502 -15.15 33.13 39.86
C LYS A 502 -14.10 32.51 40.78
N TYR A 503 -14.40 31.37 41.40
CA TYR A 503 -13.49 30.69 42.31
C TYR A 503 -12.38 29.89 41.60
N LEU A 504 -12.48 29.71 40.27
CA LEU A 504 -11.44 29.11 39.45
C LEU A 504 -10.51 30.20 38.90
N GLY A 505 -9.25 30.21 39.36
CA GLY A 505 -8.16 30.94 38.74
C GLY A 505 -7.35 30.07 37.78
N TRP A 506 -6.46 30.69 37.00
CA TRP A 506 -5.53 29.94 36.16
C TRP A 506 -4.20 30.65 35.94
N THR A 507 -3.20 29.93 35.46
CA THR A 507 -1.92 30.47 34.98
C THR A 507 -1.65 29.95 33.58
N PRO A 508 -1.90 30.76 32.53
CA PRO A 508 -1.60 30.39 31.16
C PRO A 508 -0.11 30.15 30.90
N SER A 509 0.19 29.33 29.90
CA SER A 509 1.55 28.95 29.51
C SER A 509 1.60 28.57 28.03
N VAL A 510 2.78 28.72 27.43
CA VAL A 510 3.09 28.16 26.11
C VAL A 510 3.93 26.91 26.35
N THR A 511 3.36 25.74 26.09
CA THR A 511 4.00 24.44 26.34
C THR A 511 4.79 23.94 25.14
N GLU A 512 4.50 24.47 23.95
CA GLU A 512 5.28 24.31 22.72
C GLU A 512 5.32 25.66 22.02
N ALA A 513 6.51 26.26 21.89
CA ALA A 513 6.67 27.59 21.31
C ALA A 513 6.56 27.55 19.78
N GLY A 514 5.84 28.53 19.22
CA GLY A 514 5.78 28.77 17.79
C GLY A 514 4.86 29.94 17.45
N GLY A 515 4.99 30.46 16.23
CA GLY A 515 4.19 31.57 15.72
C GLY A 515 4.08 32.81 16.60
N ASP A 516 5.17 33.16 17.30
CA ASP A 516 5.26 34.23 18.32
C ASP A 516 4.15 34.25 19.38
N ALA A 517 3.54 33.08 19.64
CA ALA A 517 2.50 32.94 20.64
C ALA A 517 3.02 33.30 22.03
N LYS A 518 2.25 34.10 22.75
CA LYS A 518 2.50 34.50 24.14
C LYS A 518 1.37 34.01 25.01
N ALA A 519 1.73 33.54 26.21
CA ALA A 519 0.75 33.21 27.25
C ALA A 519 0.04 34.49 27.72
N GLY A 520 -1.24 34.36 28.06
CA GLY A 520 -1.98 35.41 28.76
C GLY A 520 -1.55 35.57 30.22
N ASP A 521 -2.06 36.62 30.86
CA ASP A 521 -1.75 36.91 32.26
C ASP A 521 -2.38 35.89 33.22
N ARG A 522 -1.75 35.72 34.39
CA ARG A 522 -2.31 34.93 35.48
C ARG A 522 -3.62 35.55 35.95
N VAL A 523 -4.65 34.73 36.11
CA VAL A 523 -5.96 35.13 36.65
C VAL A 523 -6.12 34.58 38.05
N GLN A 524 -6.29 35.48 39.01
CA GLN A 524 -6.46 35.12 40.41
C GLN A 524 -7.90 34.68 40.69
N SER A 525 -8.06 33.65 41.52
CA SER A 525 -9.36 33.23 42.03
C SER A 525 -10.04 34.35 42.80
N GLY A 526 -11.37 34.40 42.73
CA GLY A 526 -12.21 35.29 43.52
C GLY A 526 -12.24 34.97 45.01
N PHE A 527 -11.70 33.84 45.45
CA PHE A 527 -11.43 33.61 46.86
C PHE A 527 -10.33 34.56 47.37
N SER A 528 -9.32 34.84 46.54
CA SER A 528 -8.21 35.72 46.86
C SER A 528 -8.38 37.16 46.34
N GLY A 529 -9.61 37.55 45.98
CA GLY A 529 -9.95 38.92 45.55
C GLY A 529 -9.94 39.18 44.04
N GLY A 530 -9.76 38.16 43.20
CA GLY A 530 -9.88 38.27 41.74
C GLY A 530 -11.30 38.05 41.18
N ASP A 531 -11.44 38.05 39.87
CA ASP A 531 -12.71 37.69 39.19
C ASP A 531 -12.76 36.21 38.77
N GLY A 532 -11.64 35.49 38.90
CA GLY A 532 -11.46 34.15 38.33
C GLY A 532 -11.87 34.08 36.86
N LEU A 533 -12.24 32.87 36.41
CA LEU A 533 -12.66 32.63 35.03
C LEU A 533 -14.17 32.86 34.80
N SER A 534 -14.90 33.42 35.76
CA SER A 534 -16.28 33.87 35.51
C SER A 534 -16.36 35.00 34.47
N LYS A 535 -15.22 35.65 34.20
CA LYS A 535 -15.03 36.59 33.10
C LYS A 535 -14.02 36.03 32.09
N SER A 536 -14.27 36.29 30.81
CA SER A 536 -13.38 35.88 29.73
C SER A 536 -11.96 36.44 29.93
N SER A 537 -10.98 35.55 29.90
CA SER A 537 -9.57 35.87 30.10
C SER A 537 -8.72 35.20 29.02
N THR A 538 -7.67 35.86 28.57
CA THR A 538 -6.80 35.37 27.48
C THR A 538 -5.95 34.18 27.94
N LEU A 539 -5.99 33.09 27.17
CA LEU A 539 -5.10 31.94 27.31
C LEU A 539 -3.78 32.18 26.56
N GLY A 540 -3.87 32.70 25.34
CA GLY A 540 -2.70 33.10 24.58
C GLY A 540 -3.04 33.94 23.36
N SER A 541 -2.06 34.63 22.82
CA SER A 541 -2.22 35.53 21.68
C SER A 541 -0.93 35.66 20.89
N ALA A 542 -1.03 36.12 19.65
CA ALA A 542 0.12 36.64 18.91
C ALA A 542 -0.27 37.95 18.24
N GLY A 543 0.70 38.88 18.19
CA GLY A 543 0.50 40.21 17.62
C GLY A 543 0.43 40.19 16.09
N ALA A 544 0.03 41.32 15.50
CA ALA A 544 0.11 41.49 14.06
C ALA A 544 1.56 41.39 13.57
N GLY A 545 1.77 40.69 12.45
CA GLY A 545 3.10 40.41 11.90
C GLY A 545 3.85 39.28 12.62
N HIS A 546 3.16 38.42 13.36
CA HIS A 546 3.76 37.24 13.98
C HIS A 546 4.40 36.30 12.94
N ALA A 547 5.35 35.49 13.40
CA ALA A 547 5.88 34.38 12.61
C ALA A 547 4.76 33.37 12.30
N LYS A 548 4.82 32.75 11.12
CA LYS A 548 3.96 31.60 10.81
C LYS A 548 4.40 30.41 11.66
N GLY A 549 3.44 29.65 12.17
CA GLY A 549 3.76 28.42 12.89
C GLY A 549 2.66 27.93 13.81
N SER A 550 2.96 26.85 14.52
CA SER A 550 2.08 26.26 15.50
C SER A 550 2.63 26.43 16.91
N ALA A 551 1.77 26.75 17.87
CA ALA A 551 2.08 26.73 19.29
C ALA A 551 1.12 25.80 20.03
N LYS A 552 1.55 25.27 21.19
CA LYS A 552 0.64 24.67 22.17
C LYS A 552 0.49 25.59 23.36
N LEU A 553 -0.75 25.91 23.68
CA LEU A 553 -1.14 26.67 24.85
C LEU A 553 -1.65 25.71 25.93
N GLY A 554 -1.28 25.95 27.18
CA GLY A 554 -1.79 25.24 28.34
C GLY A 554 -2.08 26.21 29.48
N ALA A 555 -2.74 25.74 30.53
CA ALA A 555 -2.95 26.52 31.74
C ALA A 555 -3.04 25.61 32.96
N ALA A 556 -2.33 25.98 34.03
CA ALA A 556 -2.54 25.40 35.35
C ALA A 556 -3.81 26.00 35.97
N LEU A 557 -4.69 25.16 36.49
CA LEU A 557 -5.96 25.52 37.11
C LEU A 557 -5.82 25.53 38.63
N ASP A 558 -6.43 26.53 39.27
CA ASP A 558 -6.36 26.79 40.72
C ASP A 558 -7.77 27.12 41.24
N LEU A 559 -8.47 26.12 41.77
CA LEU A 559 -9.84 26.24 42.27
C LEU A 559 -9.85 26.36 43.78
N ASN A 560 -10.40 27.46 44.31
CA ASN A 560 -10.50 27.74 45.74
C ASN A 560 -11.95 27.97 46.15
N ILE A 561 -12.57 26.96 46.76
CA ILE A 561 -14.00 26.88 47.05
C ILE A 561 -14.26 27.36 48.49
N PRO A 562 -15.18 28.32 48.72
CA PRO A 562 -15.58 28.71 50.06
C PRO A 562 -16.03 27.54 50.94
N ILE A 563 -15.72 27.59 52.23
CA ILE A 563 -16.02 26.51 53.18
C ILE A 563 -17.52 26.30 53.45
N ASP A 564 -18.38 27.25 53.08
CA ASP A 564 -19.84 27.16 53.20
C ASP A 564 -20.51 26.43 52.00
N VAL A 565 -19.74 26.02 50.99
CA VAL A 565 -20.22 25.18 49.90
C VAL A 565 -20.43 23.74 50.39
N THR A 566 -21.65 23.24 50.25
CA THR A 566 -22.00 21.89 50.72
C THR A 566 -21.37 20.77 49.87
N ASP A 567 -21.16 19.60 50.46
CA ASP A 567 -20.62 18.41 49.79
C ASP A 567 -21.39 18.02 48.52
N GLY A 568 -20.64 17.62 47.48
CA GLY A 568 -21.17 17.18 46.19
C GLY A 568 -20.08 17.10 45.10
N THR A 569 -20.43 16.50 43.96
CA THR A 569 -19.60 16.53 42.74
C THR A 569 -20.11 17.66 41.84
N TYR A 570 -19.31 18.70 41.66
CA TYR A 570 -19.69 19.87 40.88
C TYR A 570 -19.07 19.85 39.48
N GLN A 571 -19.83 20.28 38.48
CA GLN A 571 -19.40 20.37 37.09
C GLN A 571 -19.59 21.80 36.55
N ALA A 572 -18.69 22.21 35.66
CA ALA A 572 -18.76 23.49 34.94
C ALA A 572 -18.23 23.32 33.51
N THR A 573 -18.65 24.21 32.62
CA THR A 573 -18.20 24.24 31.22
C THR A 573 -17.16 25.33 31.03
N LEU A 574 -15.98 24.96 30.53
CA LEU A 574 -14.96 25.90 30.06
C LEU A 574 -15.20 26.21 28.57
N THR A 575 -15.60 27.43 28.26
CA THR A 575 -15.85 27.89 26.89
C THR A 575 -14.62 28.59 26.34
N LEU A 576 -14.10 28.13 25.22
CA LEU A 576 -12.99 28.73 24.48
C LEU A 576 -13.51 29.61 23.35
N THR A 577 -12.89 30.76 23.15
CA THR A 577 -13.26 31.70 22.08
C THR A 577 -12.02 32.24 21.41
N ALA A 578 -11.90 32.02 20.11
CA ALA A 578 -10.85 32.58 19.30
C ALA A 578 -11.34 33.83 18.57
N LEU A 579 -10.47 34.84 18.51
CA LEU A 579 -10.58 36.00 17.63
C LEU A 579 -9.36 35.96 16.71
N SER A 580 -9.56 36.06 15.40
CA SER A 580 -8.51 35.89 14.40
C SER A 580 -8.70 36.78 13.19
#